data_AF-A0A382PPT8-F1
#
_entry.id   AF-A0A382PPT8-F1
#
_cell.length_a   1.000
_cell.length_b   1.000
_cell.length_c   1.000
_cell.angle_alpha   90.00
_cell.angle_beta   90.00
_cell.angle_gamma   90.00
#
_symmetry.space_group_name_H-M   'P 1'
#
loop_
_entity.id
_entity.type
_entity.pdbx_description
1 polymer ?
#
loop_
_entity_poly.entity_id
_entity_poly.type
_entity_poly.pdbx_seq_one_letter_code
_entity_poly.pdbx_strand_id
1 'polypeptide(L)'
;MEIIIHRVNTLQDLKTIPTEYGTEIDIRAFGSNLILNHEPFQTGELFENFLDEYRHGTLILNIKEAGIEDEALRLVRKRSQIKKFFLLDVEFPYIYSASQKGERAIAVRFSEVESIETIKNF
;
A
#
# COMPACT_ATOMS: atom_id res chain seq x y z
N MET A 1 10.45 -15.99 -6.06
CA MET A 1 11.01 -14.79 -5.40
C MET A 1 10.73 -13.62 -6.31
N GLU A 2 10.14 -12.55 -5.79
CA GLU A 2 9.76 -11.35 -6.54
C GLU A 2 10.56 -10.17 -5.99
N ILE A 3 11.13 -9.34 -6.87
CA ILE A 3 11.88 -8.14 -6.47
C ILE A 3 10.88 -6.99 -6.37
N ILE A 4 10.95 -6.24 -5.27
CA ILE A 4 10.13 -5.07 -5.03
C ILE A 4 11.01 -3.82 -5.04
N ILE A 5 10.73 -2.88 -5.93
CA ILE A 5 11.41 -1.59 -5.98
C ILE A 5 10.77 -0.68 -4.93
N HIS A 6 11.59 -0.19 -4.00
CA HIS A 6 11.16 0.61 -2.86
C HIS A 6 10.95 2.08 -3.25
N ARG A 7 9.88 2.70 -2.74
CA ARG A 7 9.51 4.12 -2.90
C ARG A 7 9.38 4.63 -4.33
N VAL A 8 8.56 3.96 -5.13
CA VAL A 8 8.25 4.37 -6.51
C VAL A 8 7.08 5.36 -6.51
N ASN A 9 7.32 6.57 -6.03
CA ASN A 9 6.25 7.56 -5.79
C ASN A 9 5.90 8.44 -7.01
N THR A 10 6.48 8.17 -8.18
CA THR A 10 6.21 8.92 -9.41
C THR A 10 5.96 8.00 -10.60
N LEU A 11 5.11 8.45 -11.52
CA LEU A 11 4.89 7.82 -12.82
C LEU A 11 6.17 7.81 -13.67
N GLN A 12 7.02 8.82 -13.49
CA GLN A 12 8.31 8.87 -14.18
C GLN A 12 9.20 7.71 -13.75
N ASP A 13 9.30 7.43 -12.46
CA ASP A 13 10.06 6.30 -11.93
C ASP A 13 9.43 4.97 -12.36
N LEU A 14 8.09 4.85 -12.24
CA LEU A 14 7.35 3.64 -12.61
C LEU A 14 7.64 3.20 -14.06
N LYS A 15 7.72 4.16 -14.99
CA LYS A 15 8.00 3.89 -16.41
C LYS A 15 9.40 3.33 -16.66
N THR A 16 10.35 3.56 -15.75
CA THR A 16 11.71 3.02 -15.86
C THR A 16 11.83 1.61 -15.32
N ILE A 17 10.84 1.15 -14.56
CA ILE A 17 10.88 -0.14 -13.87
C ILE A 17 10.35 -1.24 -14.80
N PRO A 18 11.12 -2.33 -15.00
CA PRO A 18 10.63 -3.53 -15.70
C PRO A 18 9.36 -4.10 -15.04
N THR A 19 8.38 -4.51 -15.85
CA THR A 19 7.04 -4.90 -15.36
C THR A 19 7.03 -6.23 -14.57
N GLU A 20 8.10 -7.01 -14.65
CA GLU A 20 8.30 -8.21 -13.83
C GLU A 20 8.57 -7.91 -12.34
N TYR A 21 8.95 -6.67 -12.01
CA TYR A 21 9.17 -6.25 -10.63
C TYR A 21 7.89 -5.68 -10.01
N GLY A 22 7.72 -5.86 -8.71
CA GLY A 22 6.72 -5.14 -7.93
C GLY A 22 7.26 -3.80 -7.45
N THR A 23 6.40 -3.02 -6.81
CA THR A 23 6.78 -1.71 -6.27
C THR A 23 6.18 -1.50 -4.89
N GLU A 24 6.88 -0.77 -4.05
CA GLU A 24 6.33 -0.18 -2.84
C GLU A 24 6.17 1.33 -3.04
N ILE A 25 5.04 1.86 -2.58
CA ILE A 25 4.67 3.28 -2.70
C ILE A 25 4.20 3.82 -1.36
N ASP A 26 4.49 5.08 -1.10
CA ASP A 26 4.12 5.78 0.14
C ASP A 26 2.85 6.62 -0.09
N ILE A 27 1.78 6.34 0.64
CA ILE A 27 0.46 6.95 0.43
C ILE A 27 0.11 7.90 1.58
N ARG A 28 -0.34 9.10 1.24
CA ARG A 28 -0.83 10.14 2.17
C ARG A 28 -2.15 10.72 1.70
N ALA A 29 -2.92 11.30 2.63
CA ALA A 29 -4.03 12.18 2.30
C ALA A 29 -3.51 13.59 1.94
N PHE A 30 -4.15 14.23 0.95
CA PHE A 30 -3.98 15.64 0.67
C PHE A 30 -5.31 16.25 0.21
N GLY A 31 -5.96 16.99 1.11
CA GLY A 31 -7.34 17.42 0.92
C GLY A 31 -8.28 16.22 0.82
N SER A 32 -9.02 16.12 -0.27
CA SER A 32 -9.96 15.01 -0.52
C SER A 32 -9.35 13.87 -1.34
N ASN A 33 -8.05 13.90 -1.61
CA ASN A 33 -7.37 12.95 -2.49
C ASN A 33 -6.31 12.14 -1.74
N LEU A 34 -5.96 10.97 -2.29
CA LEU A 34 -4.74 10.26 -1.94
C LEU A 34 -3.62 10.63 -2.92
N ILE A 35 -2.43 10.86 -2.37
CA ILE A 35 -1.22 11.22 -3.10
C ILE A 35 -0.07 10.28 -2.75
N LEU A 36 0.92 10.22 -3.64
CA LEU A 36 2.16 9.51 -3.42
C LEU A 36 3.24 10.43 -2.88
N ASN A 37 3.57 10.30 -1.61
CA ASN A 37 4.71 11.00 -1.01
C ASN A 37 5.11 10.36 0.33
N HIS A 38 6.41 10.18 0.51
CA HIS A 38 6.97 9.79 1.80
C HIS A 38 6.95 10.93 2.81
N GLU A 39 7.30 12.15 2.38
CA GLU A 39 7.52 13.28 3.27
C GLU A 39 6.21 13.88 3.79
N PRO A 40 6.09 14.14 5.10
CA PRO A 40 4.88 14.75 5.65
C PRO A 40 4.71 16.19 5.18
N PHE A 41 3.46 16.65 5.12
CA PHE A 41 3.08 18.02 4.75
C PHE A 41 3.48 18.46 3.33
N GLN A 42 3.86 17.52 2.46
CA GLN A 42 4.19 17.78 1.07
C GLN A 42 3.16 17.15 0.14
N THR A 43 2.90 17.80 -1.00
CA THR A 43 2.05 17.27 -2.07
C THR A 43 2.79 16.22 -2.91
N GLY A 44 2.08 15.50 -3.76
CA GLY A 44 2.65 14.44 -4.59
C GLY A 44 1.76 14.12 -5.78
N GLU A 45 2.16 13.10 -6.55
CA GLU A 45 1.34 12.62 -7.66
C GLU A 45 0.04 11.98 -7.14
N LEU A 46 -1.04 12.11 -7.89
CA LEU A 46 -2.32 11.49 -7.54
C LEU A 46 -2.20 9.97 -7.57
N PHE A 47 -2.64 9.34 -6.49
CA PHE A 47 -2.62 7.88 -6.36
C PHE A 47 -3.40 7.19 -7.48
N GLU A 48 -4.57 7.72 -7.85
CA GLU A 48 -5.38 7.15 -8.93
C GLU A 48 -4.66 7.13 -10.28
N ASN A 49 -3.94 8.20 -10.63
CA ASN A 49 -3.17 8.28 -11.86
C ASN A 49 -2.07 7.21 -11.87
N PHE A 50 -1.42 6.97 -10.73
CA PHE A 50 -0.42 5.91 -10.61
C PHE A 50 -1.03 4.52 -10.81
N LEU A 51 -2.17 4.24 -10.18
CA LEU A 51 -2.87 2.95 -10.31
C LEU A 51 -3.33 2.66 -11.74
N ASP A 52 -3.77 3.69 -12.46
CA ASP A 52 -4.27 3.56 -13.82
C ASP A 52 -3.15 3.15 -14.81
N GLU A 53 -1.90 3.52 -14.51
CA GLU A 53 -0.70 3.16 -15.28
C GLU A 53 -0.02 1.87 -14.78
N TYR A 54 -0.36 1.38 -13.59
CA TYR A 54 0.33 0.23 -13.00
C TYR A 54 0.11 -1.07 -13.80
N ARG A 55 1.19 -1.66 -14.31
CA ARG A 55 1.19 -2.94 -15.08
C ARG A 55 2.26 -3.92 -14.58
N HIS A 56 2.71 -3.70 -13.35
CA HIS A 56 3.84 -4.35 -12.72
C HIS A 56 3.40 -5.53 -11.84
N GLY A 57 4.33 -6.09 -11.08
CA GLY A 57 4.07 -7.19 -10.14
C GLY A 57 3.22 -6.79 -8.93
N THR A 58 3.72 -7.11 -7.75
CA THR A 58 3.07 -6.86 -6.47
C THR A 58 3.17 -5.40 -6.10
N LEU A 59 2.02 -4.79 -5.79
CA LEU A 59 1.94 -3.42 -5.31
C LEU A 59 1.82 -3.39 -3.79
N ILE A 60 2.87 -2.91 -3.12
CA ILE A 60 2.86 -2.69 -1.67
C ILE A 60 2.42 -1.26 -1.40
N LEU A 61 1.35 -1.12 -0.61
CA LEU A 61 0.72 0.15 -0.29
C LEU A 61 1.18 0.59 1.11
N ASN A 62 2.24 1.36 1.21
CA ASN A 62 2.75 1.84 2.49
C ASN A 62 1.93 3.04 2.98
N ILE A 63 1.15 2.81 4.03
CA ILE A 63 0.24 3.80 4.60
C ILE A 63 1.00 4.69 5.57
N LYS A 64 1.11 5.99 5.25
CA LYS A 64 1.85 6.96 6.09
C LYS A 64 1.00 7.75 7.07
N GLU A 65 -0.31 7.52 7.05
CA GLU A 65 -1.29 8.18 7.90
C GLU A 65 -2.48 7.25 8.11
N ALA A 66 -2.93 7.08 9.35
CA ALA A 66 -4.07 6.25 9.68
C ALA A 66 -5.38 6.84 9.15
N GLY A 67 -6.31 5.97 8.74
CA GLY A 67 -7.65 6.35 8.29
C GLY A 67 -7.84 6.42 6.77
N ILE A 68 -6.80 6.18 5.98
CA ILE A 68 -6.86 6.15 4.50
C ILE A 68 -6.88 4.73 3.92
N GLU A 69 -6.77 3.70 4.74
CA GLU A 69 -6.55 2.31 4.34
C GLU A 69 -7.69 1.76 3.49
N ASP A 70 -8.94 1.94 3.95
CA ASP A 70 -10.13 1.47 3.25
C ASP A 70 -10.29 2.16 1.89
N GLU A 71 -9.97 3.45 1.82
CA GLU A 71 -10.02 4.22 0.58
C GLU A 71 -8.91 3.76 -0.39
N ALA A 72 -7.71 3.52 0.10
CA ALA A 72 -6.61 3.00 -0.70
C ALA A 72 -6.96 1.63 -1.31
N LEU A 73 -7.47 0.70 -0.48
CA LEU A 73 -7.93 -0.61 -0.93
C LEU A 73 -9.06 -0.51 -1.95
N ARG A 74 -10.05 0.36 -1.72
CA ARG A 74 -11.16 0.59 -2.64
C ARG A 74 -10.66 1.06 -4.00
N LEU A 75 -9.73 2.01 -4.03
CA LEU A 75 -9.16 2.53 -5.26
C LEU A 75 -8.37 1.47 -6.03
N VAL A 76 -7.55 0.66 -5.36
CA VAL A 76 -6.80 -0.44 -5.99
C VAL A 76 -7.74 -1.51 -6.55
N ARG A 77 -8.76 -1.92 -5.78
CA ARG A 77 -9.72 -2.96 -6.20
C ARG A 77 -10.56 -2.60 -7.42
N LYS A 78 -10.73 -1.31 -7.71
CA LYS A 78 -11.35 -0.84 -8.96
C LYS A 78 -10.51 -1.14 -10.21
N ARG A 79 -9.21 -1.37 -10.04
CA ARG A 79 -8.25 -1.59 -11.13
C ARG A 79 -8.00 -3.09 -11.28
N SER A 80 -8.74 -3.70 -12.20
CA SER A 80 -8.72 -5.15 -12.40
C SER A 80 -7.34 -5.68 -12.84
N GLN A 81 -6.45 -4.84 -13.38
CA GLN A 81 -5.09 -5.21 -13.74
C GLN A 81 -4.17 -5.46 -12.54
N ILE A 82 -4.46 -4.90 -11.36
CA ILE A 82 -3.64 -5.04 -10.15
C ILE A 82 -4.09 -6.28 -9.39
N LYS A 83 -3.36 -7.38 -9.55
CA LYS A 83 -3.75 -8.69 -9.01
C LYS A 83 -3.18 -9.01 -7.63
N LYS A 84 -2.04 -8.42 -7.29
CA LYS A 84 -1.32 -8.67 -6.05
C LYS A 84 -1.03 -7.34 -5.38
N PHE A 85 -1.60 -7.14 -4.20
CA PHE A 85 -1.35 -5.96 -3.40
C PHE A 85 -1.64 -6.24 -1.94
N PHE A 86 -1.05 -5.45 -1.07
CA PHE A 86 -1.38 -5.43 0.35
C PHE A 86 -0.97 -4.10 0.99
N LEU A 87 -1.62 -3.78 2.10
CA LEU A 87 -1.30 -2.64 2.96
C LEU A 87 -0.07 -2.96 3.81
N LEU A 88 0.87 -2.02 3.84
CA LEU A 88 2.06 -2.02 4.67
C LEU A 88 1.96 -0.86 5.67
N ASP A 89 2.55 -1.05 6.86
CA ASP A 89 2.68 -0.03 7.92
C ASP A 89 1.33 0.49 8.48
N VAL A 90 0.33 -0.38 8.52
CA VAL A 90 -0.98 -0.08 9.14
C VAL A 90 -0.96 -0.26 10.65
N GLU A 91 -1.77 0.55 11.35
CA GLU A 91 -1.86 0.48 12.80
C GLU A 91 -2.64 -0.76 13.27
N PHE A 92 -2.29 -1.27 14.45
CA PHE A 92 -2.95 -2.44 15.05
C PHE A 92 -4.49 -2.33 15.17
N PRO A 93 -5.08 -1.18 15.54
CA PRO A 93 -6.54 -1.04 15.55
C PRO A 93 -7.20 -1.29 14.18
N TYR A 94 -6.54 -0.85 13.09
CA TYR A 94 -7.00 -1.14 11.74
C TYR A 94 -6.85 -2.63 11.42
N ILE A 95 -5.67 -3.22 11.66
CA ILE A 95 -5.42 -4.66 11.46
C ILE A 95 -6.52 -5.49 12.13
N TYR A 96 -6.80 -5.21 13.41
CA TYR A 96 -7.83 -5.93 14.17
C TYR A 96 -9.21 -5.78 13.53
N SER A 97 -9.67 -4.54 13.32
CA SER A 97 -11.03 -4.30 12.86
C SER A 97 -11.27 -4.75 11.40
N ALA A 98 -10.29 -4.57 10.52
CA ALA A 98 -10.37 -5.00 9.12
C ALA A 98 -10.30 -6.53 8.99
N SER A 99 -9.44 -7.20 9.76
CA SER A 99 -9.34 -8.68 9.73
C SER A 99 -10.63 -9.35 10.21
N GLN A 100 -11.32 -8.78 11.20
CA GLN A 100 -12.64 -9.25 11.63
C GLN A 100 -13.72 -9.13 10.53
N LYS A 101 -13.55 -8.19 9.59
CA LYS A 101 -14.41 -8.04 8.40
C LYS A 101 -13.97 -8.92 7.23
N GLY A 102 -12.94 -9.74 7.40
CA GLY A 102 -12.41 -10.64 6.38
C GLY A 102 -11.39 -10.01 5.44
N GLU A 103 -10.87 -8.81 5.75
CA GLU A 103 -9.74 -8.25 5.01
C GLU A 103 -8.48 -9.11 5.23
N ARG A 104 -7.73 -9.32 4.14
CA ARG A 104 -6.51 -10.16 4.12
C ARG A 104 -5.36 -9.51 3.37
N ALA A 105 -5.59 -8.40 2.66
CA ALA A 105 -4.57 -7.63 1.98
C ALA A 105 -3.82 -6.70 2.96
N ILE A 106 -3.30 -7.27 4.06
CA ILE A 106 -2.64 -6.54 5.15
C ILE A 106 -1.36 -7.27 5.54
N ALA A 107 -0.24 -6.55 5.61
CA ALA A 107 0.98 -7.05 6.22
C ALA A 107 0.94 -6.87 7.74
N VAL A 108 1.46 -7.87 8.45
CA VAL A 108 1.55 -7.93 9.91
C VAL A 108 3.00 -8.13 10.32
N ARG A 109 3.44 -7.46 11.38
CA ARG A 109 4.84 -7.47 11.84
C ARG A 109 5.01 -8.40 13.03
N PHE A 110 6.08 -9.18 12.98
CA PHE A 110 6.57 -10.04 14.06
C PHE A 110 7.91 -9.52 14.56
N SER A 111 8.07 -9.44 15.87
CA SER A 111 9.31 -9.04 16.52
C SER A 111 9.38 -9.61 17.94
N GLU A 112 10.48 -9.36 18.66
CA GLU A 112 10.58 -9.73 20.08
C GLU A 112 9.52 -9.04 20.95
N VAL A 113 8.98 -7.91 20.49
CA VAL A 113 7.92 -7.15 21.15
C VAL A 113 6.53 -7.40 20.56
N GLU A 114 6.45 -7.82 19.28
CA GLU A 114 5.21 -8.20 18.59
C GLU A 114 5.14 -9.73 18.43
N SER A 115 4.50 -10.41 19.39
CA SER A 115 4.46 -11.88 19.46
C SER A 115 3.82 -12.55 18.23
N ILE A 116 4.40 -13.67 17.80
CA ILE A 116 3.84 -14.53 16.76
C ILE A 116 2.45 -15.07 17.13
N GLU A 117 2.19 -15.27 18.41
CA GLU A 117 0.88 -15.74 18.88
C GLU A 117 -0.20 -14.69 18.67
N THR A 118 0.13 -13.40 18.78
CA THR A 118 -0.79 -12.31 18.44
C THR A 118 -1.10 -12.31 16.95
N ILE A 119 -0.07 -12.46 16.12
CA ILE A 119 -0.17 -12.35 14.66
C ILE A 119 -0.96 -13.50 14.04
N LYS A 120 -0.88 -14.71 14.60
CA LYS A 120 -1.64 -15.89 14.15
C LYS A 120 -3.18 -15.69 14.21
N ASN A 121 -3.67 -14.65 14.87
CA ASN A 121 -5.09 -14.33 14.94
C ASN A 121 -5.61 -13.51 13.75
N PHE A 122 -4.72 -13.03 12.86
CA PHE A 122 -5.06 -12.12 11.77
C PHE A 122 -4.90 -12.77 10.39
#